data_AF-A0A485AIY4-F1
#
_entry.id   AF-A0A485AIY4-F1
#
_cell.length_a   1.000
_cell.length_b   1.000
_cell.length_c   1.000
_cell.angle_alpha   90.00
_cell.angle_beta   90.00
_cell.angle_gamma   90.00
#
_symmetry.space_group_name_H-M   'P 1'
#
loop_
_entity.id
_entity.type
_entity.pdbx_description
1 polymer ?
#
loop_
_entity_poly.entity_id
_entity_poly.type
_entity_poly.pdbx_seq_one_letter_code
_entity_poly.pdbx_strand_id
1 'polypeptide(L)'
;MLPFYQASLTRGEDPAFLKTLLESLWVKCNDIVLLRSSSSARYFAGFPTGYTALLGGLSETGRSAVNVLSFLALDAYQNVRLPQPNLGVRVNELIDRPFLHKTAETIRLGTGIPQIFNDEVVVPAFLNRGVSLEDARDYAVVGCVELSIPGRTYGLHDIAMFNLLKVMEIVMLENEGNPDISWDGLIQQIREKTRYYIKLMVEGSNICDLGHRDQAPVPLLSSFIQDCALHGKDITEGGARYNFSGVQGIGIANLSGLPACAQGDGLRPAAHELRRADSGPQGQFPDAGRRENPRPAWFTALKNMATISDEVDNISADLFALLL
;
A
#
# COMPACT_ATOMS: atom_id res chain seq x y z
N MET A 1 21.50 12.96 -2.34
CA MET A 1 22.72 12.42 -2.97
C MET A 1 23.34 13.32 -4.05
N LEU A 2 22.56 14.10 -4.81
CA LEU A 2 23.04 14.88 -5.96
C LEU A 2 24.23 15.82 -5.68
N PRO A 3 24.25 16.63 -4.60
CA PRO A 3 25.38 17.53 -4.34
C PRO A 3 26.71 16.79 -4.15
N PHE A 4 26.68 15.61 -3.52
CA PHE A 4 27.87 14.79 -3.31
C PHE A 4 28.38 14.19 -4.62
N TYR A 5 27.48 13.71 -5.48
CA TYR A 5 27.83 13.21 -6.81
C TYR A 5 28.52 14.29 -7.65
N GLN A 6 27.97 15.50 -7.68
CA GLN A 6 28.55 16.65 -8.39
C GLN A 6 29.92 17.06 -7.81
N ALA A 7 30.06 17.05 -6.48
CA ALA A 7 31.31 17.35 -5.81
C ALA A 7 32.40 16.31 -6.16
N SER A 8 32.05 15.02 -6.21
CA SER A 8 32.98 13.95 -6.62
C SER A 8 33.45 14.14 -8.07
N LEU A 9 32.54 14.42 -8.99
CA LEU A 9 32.91 14.71 -10.39
C LEU A 9 33.84 15.92 -10.49
N THR A 10 33.59 16.97 -9.73
CA THR A 10 34.42 18.19 -9.73
C THR A 10 35.84 17.91 -9.22
N ARG A 11 36.01 16.92 -8.34
CA ARG A 11 37.33 16.47 -7.85
C ARG A 11 38.05 15.51 -8.82
N GLY A 12 37.44 15.19 -9.95
CA GLY A 12 38.02 14.29 -10.95
C GLY A 12 37.77 12.81 -10.69
N GLU A 13 36.80 12.45 -9.84
CA GLU A 13 36.40 11.05 -9.67
C GLU A 13 35.79 10.49 -10.96
N ASP A 14 36.12 9.25 -11.28
CA ASP A 14 35.65 8.58 -12.49
C ASP A 14 34.12 8.32 -12.42
N PRO A 15 33.32 8.81 -13.38
CA PRO A 15 31.88 8.52 -13.45
C PRO A 15 31.55 7.03 -13.43
N ALA A 16 32.38 6.18 -14.03
CA ALA A 16 32.15 4.73 -14.04
C ALA A 16 32.28 4.15 -12.63
N PHE A 17 33.30 4.56 -11.88
CA PHE A 17 33.45 4.19 -10.47
C PHE A 17 32.26 4.65 -9.62
N LEU A 18 31.79 5.89 -9.79
CA LEU A 18 30.61 6.40 -9.07
C LEU A 18 29.34 5.59 -9.39
N LYS A 19 29.18 5.14 -10.63
CA LYS A 19 28.09 4.24 -11.02
C LYS A 19 28.22 2.88 -10.31
N THR A 20 29.41 2.29 -10.29
CA THR A 20 29.66 1.03 -9.55
C THR A 20 29.37 1.18 -8.05
N LEU A 21 29.67 2.33 -7.46
CA LEU A 21 29.34 2.60 -6.05
C LEU A 21 27.82 2.63 -5.83
N LEU A 22 27.06 3.25 -6.75
CA LEU A 22 25.60 3.25 -6.71
C LEU A 22 25.02 1.83 -6.86
N GLU A 23 25.56 1.03 -7.78
CA GLU A 23 25.16 -0.38 -7.95
C GLU A 23 25.49 -1.21 -6.70
N SER A 24 26.62 -0.93 -6.05
CA SER A 24 27.01 -1.59 -4.80
C SER A 24 26.02 -1.28 -3.67
N LEU A 25 25.46 -0.07 -3.61
CA LEU A 25 24.39 0.27 -2.67
C LEU A 25 23.16 -0.61 -2.91
N TRP A 26 22.75 -0.82 -4.17
CA TRP A 26 21.65 -1.73 -4.51
C TRP A 26 21.92 -3.15 -4.02
N VAL A 27 23.12 -3.68 -4.25
CA VAL A 27 23.50 -4.99 -3.72
C VAL A 27 23.41 -5.02 -2.19
N LYS A 28 23.95 -4.00 -1.50
CA LYS A 28 23.92 -3.93 -0.03
C LYS A 28 22.52 -3.82 0.56
N CYS A 29 21.56 -3.20 -0.13
CA CYS A 29 20.17 -3.15 0.33
C CYS A 29 19.49 -4.53 0.42
N ASN A 30 20.07 -5.57 -0.19
CA ASN A 30 19.56 -6.95 -0.16
C ASN A 30 20.30 -7.83 0.87
N ASP A 31 21.29 -7.28 1.58
CA ASP A 31 22.08 -8.04 2.56
C ASP A 31 21.36 -8.17 3.92
N ILE A 32 20.42 -7.27 4.19
CA ILE A 32 19.64 -7.26 5.43
C ILE A 32 18.42 -8.17 5.28
N VAL A 33 18.22 -9.07 6.23
CA VAL A 33 17.06 -9.97 6.27
C VAL A 33 16.30 -9.78 7.57
N LEU A 34 14.98 -9.60 7.46
CA LEU A 34 14.08 -9.49 8.61
C LEU A 34 13.50 -10.86 8.96
N LEU A 35 13.81 -11.37 10.15
CA LEU A 35 13.25 -12.61 10.66
C LEU A 35 11.84 -12.39 11.21
N ARG A 36 10.91 -13.25 10.78
CA ARG A 36 9.50 -13.22 11.21
C ARG A 36 9.08 -14.61 11.67
N SER A 37 8.05 -14.66 12.52
CA SER A 37 7.39 -15.92 12.87
C SER A 37 6.80 -16.58 11.62
N SER A 38 6.64 -17.91 11.64
CA SER A 38 6.13 -18.66 10.48
C SER A 38 4.74 -18.22 10.01
N SER A 39 3.90 -17.73 10.92
CA SER A 39 2.58 -17.18 10.57
C SER A 39 2.72 -15.82 9.89
N SER A 40 3.50 -14.90 10.46
CA SER A 40 3.74 -13.57 9.89
C SER A 40 4.44 -13.65 8.53
N ALA A 41 5.40 -14.56 8.36
CA ALA A 41 6.13 -14.74 7.11
C ALA A 41 5.24 -15.11 5.91
N ARG A 42 4.03 -15.65 6.13
CA ARG A 42 3.06 -15.92 5.04
C ARG A 42 2.47 -14.63 4.45
N TYR A 43 2.33 -13.60 5.27
CA TYR A 43 1.82 -12.29 4.85
C TYR A 43 2.93 -11.40 4.28
N PHE A 44 4.18 -11.63 4.69
CA PHE A 44 5.37 -10.89 4.25
C PHE A 44 6.36 -11.83 3.53
N ALA A 45 5.87 -12.56 2.54
CA ALA A 45 6.68 -13.52 1.79
C ALA A 45 7.75 -12.81 0.92
N GLY A 46 8.90 -13.46 0.74
CA GLY A 46 9.99 -12.95 -0.10
C GLY A 46 11.04 -12.08 0.60
N PHE A 47 11.09 -12.12 1.94
CA PHE A 47 12.02 -11.34 2.78
C PHE A 47 12.03 -9.83 2.47
N PRO A 48 10.86 -9.17 2.35
CA PRO A 48 10.83 -7.73 2.10
C PRO A 48 11.40 -6.98 3.29
N THR A 49 12.37 -6.10 3.04
CA THR A 49 12.93 -5.19 4.06
C THR A 49 12.21 -3.85 4.10
N GLY A 50 11.54 -3.49 3.00
CA GLY A 50 10.79 -2.23 2.89
C GLY A 50 11.66 -1.00 2.61
N TYR A 51 12.90 -1.18 2.16
CA TYR A 51 13.73 -0.07 1.72
C TYR A 51 13.24 0.46 0.38
N THR A 52 12.88 1.73 0.35
CA THR A 52 12.32 2.38 -0.82
C THR A 52 13.22 3.53 -1.27
N ALA A 53 13.29 3.72 -2.57
CA ALA A 53 13.91 4.90 -3.17
C ALA A 53 12.95 5.48 -4.21
N LEU A 54 12.58 6.74 -4.06
CA LEU A 54 11.78 7.44 -5.08
C LEU A 54 12.65 8.36 -5.92
N LEU A 55 12.37 8.36 -7.22
CA LEU A 55 13.03 9.19 -8.22
C LEU A 55 12.03 10.18 -8.82
N GLY A 56 12.54 11.33 -9.27
CA GLY A 56 11.73 12.35 -9.92
C GLY A 56 10.86 13.12 -8.93
N GLY A 57 9.63 13.43 -9.33
CA GLY A 57 8.71 14.25 -8.54
C GLY A 57 8.94 15.75 -8.71
N LEU A 58 8.64 16.50 -7.66
CA LEU A 58 8.70 17.97 -7.63
C LEU A 58 9.76 18.47 -6.63
N SER A 59 10.40 19.58 -6.96
CA SER A 59 11.22 20.36 -6.03
C SER A 59 10.33 21.13 -5.05
N GLU A 60 10.94 21.72 -4.02
CA GLU A 60 10.28 22.65 -3.08
C GLU A 60 9.52 23.77 -3.82
N THR A 61 10.13 24.28 -4.90
CA THR A 61 9.55 25.32 -5.77
C THR A 61 8.52 24.82 -6.78
N GLY A 62 8.21 23.52 -6.80
CA GLY A 62 7.21 22.92 -7.68
C GLY A 62 7.67 22.70 -9.12
N ARG A 63 8.99 22.62 -9.36
CA ARG A 63 9.56 22.25 -10.68
C ARG A 63 9.90 20.76 -10.69
N SER A 64 10.12 20.19 -11.87
CA SER A 64 10.62 18.81 -11.98
C SER A 64 11.90 18.62 -11.15
N ALA A 65 11.91 17.60 -10.30
CA ALA A 65 13.08 17.20 -9.51
C ALA A 65 13.96 16.14 -10.21
N VAL A 66 13.60 15.76 -11.45
CA VAL A 66 14.41 14.83 -12.26
C VAL A 66 15.80 15.41 -12.49
N ASN A 67 16.82 14.57 -12.27
CA ASN A 67 18.22 14.95 -12.44
C ASN A 67 19.07 13.75 -12.88
N VAL A 68 20.38 13.95 -13.07
CA VAL A 68 21.30 12.90 -13.54
C VAL A 68 21.30 11.64 -12.66
N LEU A 69 21.14 11.77 -11.33
CA LEU A 69 21.07 10.60 -10.46
C LEU A 69 19.76 9.82 -10.64
N SER A 70 18.67 10.47 -11.08
CA SER A 70 17.43 9.77 -11.41
C SER A 70 17.68 8.77 -12.55
N PHE A 71 18.39 9.17 -13.60
CA PHE A 71 18.76 8.29 -14.71
C PHE A 71 19.72 7.18 -14.26
N LEU A 72 20.76 7.55 -13.50
CA LEU A 72 21.75 6.59 -13.00
C LEU A 72 21.15 5.56 -12.05
N ALA A 73 20.14 5.91 -11.25
CA ALA A 73 19.44 4.96 -10.39
C ALA A 73 18.62 3.95 -11.21
N LEU A 74 17.97 4.38 -12.30
CA LEU A 74 17.34 3.46 -13.23
C LEU A 74 18.38 2.55 -13.90
N ASP A 75 19.52 3.09 -14.33
CA ASP A 75 20.61 2.27 -14.89
C ASP A 75 21.14 1.24 -13.89
N ALA A 76 21.40 1.66 -12.64
CA ALA A 76 21.88 0.79 -11.59
C ALA A 76 20.89 -0.36 -11.33
N TYR A 77 19.60 -0.05 -11.29
CA TYR A 77 18.57 -1.07 -11.17
C TYR A 77 18.52 -2.01 -12.39
N GLN A 78 18.54 -1.46 -13.61
CA GLN A 78 18.54 -2.25 -14.86
C GLN A 78 19.73 -3.23 -14.94
N ASN A 79 20.85 -2.87 -14.32
CA ASN A 79 22.06 -3.69 -14.23
C ASN A 79 21.99 -4.74 -13.11
N VAL A 80 21.58 -4.34 -11.90
CA VAL A 80 21.64 -5.19 -10.70
C VAL A 80 20.44 -6.13 -10.58
N ARG A 81 19.22 -5.63 -10.86
CA ARG A 81 17.94 -6.37 -10.86
C ARG A 81 17.64 -7.17 -9.58
N LEU A 82 18.15 -6.69 -8.45
CA LEU A 82 17.78 -7.21 -7.13
C LEU A 82 16.52 -6.50 -6.62
N PRO A 83 15.73 -7.15 -5.75
CA PRO A 83 14.44 -6.62 -5.31
C PRO A 83 14.55 -5.37 -4.43
N GLN A 84 15.66 -5.17 -3.72
CA GLN A 84 15.90 -3.99 -2.89
C GLN A 84 17.00 -3.07 -3.46
N PRO A 85 16.95 -1.76 -3.20
CA PRO A 85 15.79 -1.03 -2.70
C PRO A 85 14.64 -1.11 -3.71
N ASN A 86 13.41 -1.15 -3.20
CA ASN A 86 12.20 -1.05 -3.98
C ASN A 86 12.13 0.35 -4.62
N LEU A 87 12.38 0.40 -5.93
CA LEU A 87 12.51 1.66 -6.66
C LEU A 87 11.14 2.12 -7.13
N GLY A 88 10.85 3.40 -6.92
CA GLY A 88 9.66 4.04 -7.45
C GLY A 88 9.98 5.33 -8.20
N VAL A 89 9.06 5.75 -9.06
CA VAL A 89 9.13 6.99 -9.82
C VAL A 89 7.88 7.80 -9.51
N ARG A 90 8.10 9.04 -9.11
CA ARG A 90 7.05 10.05 -8.95
C ARG A 90 6.79 10.71 -10.30
N VAL A 91 5.56 10.58 -10.79
CA VAL A 91 5.11 11.13 -12.07
C VAL A 91 4.22 12.34 -11.83
N ASN A 92 4.37 13.31 -12.74
CA ASN A 92 3.57 14.50 -12.82
C ASN A 92 3.64 15.06 -14.25
N GLU A 93 2.81 16.05 -14.57
CA GLU A 93 2.76 16.67 -15.89
C GLU A 93 4.09 17.34 -16.30
N LEU A 94 4.88 17.79 -15.31
CA LEU A 94 6.16 18.47 -15.53
C LEU A 94 7.34 17.50 -15.71
N ILE A 95 7.10 16.19 -15.68
CA ILE A 95 8.16 15.18 -15.75
C ILE A 95 8.95 15.28 -17.07
N ASP A 96 10.26 15.11 -16.98
CA ASP A 96 11.13 15.02 -18.15
C ASP A 96 10.75 13.80 -19.01
N ARG A 97 10.43 14.03 -20.30
CA ARG A 97 9.94 12.97 -21.20
C ARG A 97 10.98 11.88 -21.47
N PRO A 98 12.27 12.20 -21.70
CA PRO A 98 13.33 11.19 -21.74
C PRO A 98 13.40 10.32 -20.48
N PHE A 99 13.27 10.92 -19.29
CA PHE A 99 13.23 10.15 -18.04
C PHE A 99 12.01 9.23 -17.98
N LEU A 100 10.82 9.72 -18.32
CA LEU A 100 9.61 8.90 -18.39
C LEU A 100 9.75 7.73 -19.37
N HIS A 101 10.39 7.94 -20.52
CA HIS A 101 10.68 6.86 -21.47
C HIS A 101 11.63 5.81 -20.87
N LYS A 102 12.70 6.25 -20.18
CA LYS A 102 13.62 5.35 -19.47
C LYS A 102 12.94 4.58 -18.34
N THR A 103 12.00 5.20 -17.64
CA THR A 103 11.14 4.53 -16.67
C THR A 103 10.37 3.40 -17.35
N ALA A 104 9.71 3.65 -18.49
CA ALA A 104 9.00 2.62 -19.24
C ALA A 104 9.92 1.49 -19.76
N GLU A 105 11.14 1.82 -20.21
CA GLU A 105 12.15 0.82 -20.59
C GLU A 105 12.53 -0.08 -19.41
N THR A 106 12.58 0.49 -18.20
CA THR A 106 12.85 -0.27 -16.98
C THR A 106 11.69 -1.20 -16.64
N ILE A 107 10.45 -0.71 -16.71
CA ILE A 107 9.23 -1.52 -16.49
C ILE A 107 9.21 -2.72 -17.45
N ARG A 108 9.61 -2.51 -18.71
CA ARG A 108 9.66 -3.56 -19.75
C ARG A 108 10.54 -4.77 -19.36
N LEU A 109 11.45 -4.63 -18.40
CA LEU A 109 12.22 -5.77 -17.88
C LEU A 109 11.35 -6.83 -17.20
N GLY A 110 10.11 -6.51 -16.82
CA GLY A 110 9.15 -7.47 -16.28
C GLY A 110 9.38 -7.85 -14.82
N THR A 111 10.15 -7.05 -14.08
CA THR A 111 10.49 -7.28 -12.68
C THR A 111 9.47 -6.70 -11.70
N GLY A 112 8.50 -5.91 -12.18
CA GLY A 112 7.55 -5.16 -11.34
C GLY A 112 8.07 -3.82 -10.81
N ILE A 113 9.26 -3.39 -11.24
CA ILE A 113 9.92 -2.14 -10.82
C ILE A 113 10.20 -1.26 -12.05
N PRO A 114 10.12 0.07 -11.94
CA PRO A 114 9.74 0.84 -10.76
C PRO A 114 8.24 0.91 -10.52
N GLN A 115 7.87 1.15 -9.26
CA GLN A 115 6.54 1.59 -8.87
C GLN A 115 6.25 3.00 -9.40
N ILE A 116 4.98 3.33 -9.64
CA ILE A 116 4.59 4.64 -10.18
C ILE A 116 3.66 5.35 -9.20
N PHE A 117 4.03 6.56 -8.80
CA PHE A 117 3.28 7.39 -7.85
C PHE A 117 2.88 8.71 -8.49
N ASN A 118 1.61 9.09 -8.35
CA ASN A 118 1.02 10.25 -9.02
C ASN A 118 1.01 11.48 -8.09
N ASP A 119 1.87 12.48 -8.35
CA ASP A 119 1.97 13.67 -7.52
C ASP A 119 0.66 14.49 -7.51
N GLU A 120 -0.10 14.50 -8.61
CA GLU A 120 -1.37 15.22 -8.75
C GLU A 120 -2.47 14.69 -7.83
N VAL A 121 -2.31 13.46 -7.30
CA VAL A 121 -3.21 12.88 -6.30
C VAL A 121 -2.58 12.94 -4.92
N VAL A 122 -1.31 12.57 -4.81
CA VAL A 122 -0.62 12.44 -3.53
C VAL A 122 -0.43 13.80 -2.85
N VAL A 123 0.01 14.82 -3.58
CA VAL A 123 0.27 16.14 -2.98
C VAL A 123 -1.02 16.74 -2.41
N PRO A 124 -2.16 16.78 -3.16
CA PRO A 124 -3.43 17.22 -2.57
C PRO A 124 -3.90 16.36 -1.39
N ALA A 125 -3.67 15.05 -1.40
CA ALA A 125 -4.04 14.18 -0.29
C ALA A 125 -3.30 14.54 1.00
N PHE A 126 -2.01 14.88 0.91
CA PHE A 126 -1.23 15.38 2.06
C PHE A 126 -1.72 16.73 2.57
N LEU A 127 -2.02 17.67 1.66
CA LEU A 127 -2.60 18.97 2.03
C LEU A 127 -3.92 18.79 2.79
N ASN A 128 -4.77 17.87 2.33
CA ASN A 128 -6.03 17.53 2.98
C ASN A 128 -5.84 16.94 4.40
N ARG A 129 -4.64 16.46 4.73
CA ARG A 129 -4.25 15.96 6.06
C ARG A 129 -3.42 16.96 6.86
N GLY A 130 -3.39 18.22 6.44
CA GLY A 130 -2.73 19.31 7.18
C GLY A 130 -1.21 19.37 7.00
N VAL A 131 -0.65 18.61 6.05
CA VAL A 131 0.77 18.72 5.70
C VAL A 131 1.00 19.99 4.87
N SER A 132 2.12 20.68 5.12
CA SER A 132 2.48 21.87 4.37
C SER A 132 2.71 21.55 2.88
N LEU A 133 2.52 22.51 1.97
CA LEU A 133 2.77 22.29 0.54
C LEU A 133 4.23 21.94 0.23
N GLU A 134 5.16 22.56 0.96
CA GLU A 134 6.59 22.30 0.83
C GLU A 134 6.92 20.84 1.19
N ASP A 135 6.45 20.39 2.36
CA ASP A 135 6.65 19.01 2.81
C ASP A 135 5.91 18.01 1.92
N ALA A 136 4.68 18.32 1.52
CA ALA A 136 3.88 17.47 0.64
C ALA A 136 4.56 17.26 -0.72
N ARG A 137 5.30 18.24 -1.26
CA ARG A 137 6.08 18.08 -2.50
C ARG A 137 7.30 17.20 -2.30
N ASP A 138 7.85 17.13 -1.10
CA ASP A 138 9.03 16.33 -0.74
C ASP A 138 8.66 14.92 -0.24
N TYR A 139 7.44 14.44 -0.51
CA TYR A 139 7.02 13.13 -0.05
C TYR A 139 7.84 11.99 -0.65
N ALA A 140 7.91 10.89 0.11
CA ALA A 140 8.40 9.60 -0.34
C ALA A 140 7.39 8.50 -0.02
N VAL A 141 7.76 7.28 -0.37
CA VAL A 141 6.99 6.07 -0.06
C VAL A 141 7.79 5.24 0.93
N VAL A 142 7.11 4.58 1.85
CA VAL A 142 7.69 3.63 2.81
C VAL A 142 7.11 2.26 2.50
N GLY A 143 7.93 1.21 2.47
CA GLY A 143 7.45 -0.15 2.27
C GLY A 143 6.89 -0.39 0.86
N CYS A 144 5.57 -0.51 0.76
CA CYS A 144 4.86 -0.89 -0.45
C CYS A 144 4.37 0.34 -1.22
N VAL A 145 3.43 1.08 -0.67
CA VAL A 145 2.75 2.22 -1.32
C VAL A 145 2.42 3.34 -0.33
N GLU A 146 2.84 3.20 0.92
CA GLU A 146 2.46 4.07 2.01
C GLU A 146 3.23 5.39 1.93
N LEU A 147 2.49 6.49 2.00
CA LEU A 147 3.04 7.83 1.75
C LEU A 147 3.57 8.43 3.04
N SER A 148 4.77 8.99 3.01
CA SER A 148 5.43 9.59 4.18
C SER A 148 6.20 10.83 3.80
N ILE A 149 6.44 11.73 4.76
CA ILE A 149 7.38 12.83 4.58
C ILE A 149 8.73 12.42 5.20
N PRO A 150 9.79 12.23 4.38
CA PRO A 150 11.11 11.84 4.87
C PRO A 150 11.59 12.77 5.98
N GLY A 151 12.11 12.17 7.06
CA GLY A 151 12.67 12.93 8.17
C GLY A 151 11.64 13.69 9.02
N ARG A 152 10.34 13.62 8.74
CA ARG A 152 9.32 14.47 9.40
C ARG A 152 8.10 13.71 9.91
N THR A 153 7.87 12.49 9.42
CA THR A 153 6.66 11.72 9.74
C THR A 153 6.97 10.50 10.60
N TYR A 154 6.18 10.30 11.66
CA TYR A 154 5.93 9.00 12.28
C TYR A 154 4.61 8.46 11.77
N GLY A 155 4.65 7.45 10.89
CA GLY A 155 3.48 7.09 10.10
C GLY A 155 2.72 5.85 10.54
N LEU A 156 3.35 4.96 11.33
CA LEU A 156 2.82 3.62 11.67
C LEU A 156 2.04 3.01 10.49
N HIS A 157 2.70 3.00 9.32
CA HIS A 157 2.07 2.93 8.01
C HIS A 157 1.29 1.63 7.73
N ASP A 158 1.63 0.56 8.45
CA ASP A 158 0.98 -0.75 8.38
C ASP A 158 0.78 -1.32 9.80
N ILE A 159 0.01 -0.61 10.63
CA ILE A 159 -0.24 -1.04 12.03
C ILE A 159 -1.25 -2.19 12.12
N ALA A 160 -2.14 -2.30 11.14
CA ALA A 160 -3.17 -3.34 11.09
C ALA A 160 -3.64 -3.63 9.66
N MET A 161 -4.04 -4.88 9.45
CA MET A 161 -4.70 -5.36 8.23
C MET A 161 -6.16 -5.69 8.53
N PHE A 162 -7.09 -5.00 7.88
CA PHE A 162 -8.52 -5.12 8.10
C PHE A 162 -9.19 -5.94 6.99
N ASN A 163 -9.75 -7.10 7.33
CA ASN A 163 -10.42 -7.97 6.37
C ASN A 163 -11.89 -7.57 6.19
N LEU A 164 -12.19 -6.84 5.11
CA LEU A 164 -13.54 -6.39 4.77
C LEU A 164 -14.51 -7.55 4.50
N LEU A 165 -14.03 -8.64 3.91
CA LEU A 165 -14.86 -9.81 3.62
C LEU A 165 -15.31 -10.55 4.87
N LYS A 166 -14.53 -10.49 5.95
CA LYS A 166 -14.95 -11.11 7.21
C LYS A 166 -16.16 -10.41 7.80
N VAL A 167 -16.24 -9.08 7.66
CA VAL A 167 -17.41 -8.31 8.10
C VAL A 167 -18.63 -8.69 7.28
N MET A 168 -18.48 -8.79 5.95
CA MET A 168 -19.54 -9.23 5.05
C MET A 168 -20.06 -10.63 5.42
N GLU A 169 -19.16 -11.60 5.63
CA GLU A 169 -19.52 -12.95 6.04
C GLU A 169 -20.36 -12.97 7.32
N ILE A 170 -19.97 -12.18 8.33
CA ILE A 170 -20.72 -12.04 9.58
C ILE A 170 -22.15 -11.53 9.33
N VAL A 171 -22.31 -10.47 8.52
CA VAL A 171 -23.64 -9.92 8.20
C VAL A 171 -24.50 -10.94 7.44
N MET A 172 -23.91 -11.67 6.50
CA MET A 172 -24.63 -12.68 5.72
C MET A 172 -25.11 -13.83 6.60
N LEU A 173 -24.27 -14.31 7.52
CA LEU A 173 -24.64 -15.36 8.46
C LEU A 173 -25.74 -14.91 9.43
N GLU A 174 -25.71 -13.67 9.90
CA GLU A 174 -26.74 -13.14 10.80
C GLU A 174 -28.10 -12.97 10.14
N ASN A 175 -28.14 -12.73 8.82
CA ASN A 175 -29.38 -12.60 8.05
C ASN A 175 -29.80 -13.91 7.38
N GLU A 176 -29.21 -15.03 7.79
CA GLU A 176 -29.51 -16.30 7.19
C GLU A 176 -30.97 -16.71 7.43
N GLY A 177 -31.68 -17.01 6.34
CA GLY A 177 -33.11 -17.37 6.40
C GLY A 177 -34.04 -16.20 6.71
N ASN A 178 -33.52 -14.97 6.82
CA ASN A 178 -34.33 -13.76 6.97
C ASN A 178 -35.03 -13.44 5.64
N PRO A 179 -36.37 -13.58 5.52
CA PRO A 179 -37.07 -13.28 4.28
C PRO A 179 -37.22 -11.78 4.03
N ASP A 180 -37.02 -10.94 5.05
CA ASP A 180 -37.30 -9.51 5.03
C ASP A 180 -36.06 -8.66 4.72
N ILE A 181 -34.86 -9.27 4.64
CA ILE A 181 -33.62 -8.55 4.34
C ILE A 181 -33.62 -8.08 2.88
N SER A 182 -33.59 -6.77 2.68
CA SER A 182 -33.36 -6.17 1.36
C SER A 182 -31.86 -6.07 1.07
N TRP A 183 -31.52 -5.89 -0.20
CA TRP A 183 -30.14 -5.64 -0.62
C TRP A 183 -29.54 -4.39 0.06
N ASP A 184 -30.28 -3.28 0.03
CA ASP A 184 -29.85 -2.03 0.66
C ASP A 184 -29.70 -2.19 2.18
N GLY A 185 -30.59 -2.96 2.80
CA GLY A 185 -30.50 -3.30 4.22
C GLY A 185 -29.25 -4.12 4.54
N LEU A 186 -28.90 -5.08 3.69
CA LEU A 186 -27.68 -5.89 3.84
C LEU A 186 -26.42 -5.01 3.72
N ILE A 187 -26.36 -4.15 2.70
CA ILE A 187 -25.24 -3.22 2.50
C ILE A 187 -25.13 -2.28 3.71
N GLN A 188 -26.24 -1.72 4.18
CA GLN A 188 -26.24 -0.84 5.35
C GLN A 188 -25.72 -1.56 6.61
N GLN A 189 -26.12 -2.80 6.84
CA GLN A 189 -25.59 -3.59 7.97
C GLN A 189 -24.08 -3.88 7.82
N ILE A 190 -23.59 -4.14 6.60
CA ILE A 190 -22.15 -4.26 6.32
C ILE A 190 -21.42 -2.97 6.65
N ARG A 191 -21.99 -1.80 6.28
CA ARG A 191 -21.42 -0.48 6.61
C ARG A 191 -21.31 -0.28 8.12
N GLU A 192 -22.40 -0.54 8.83
CA GLU A 192 -22.46 -0.35 10.29
C GLU A 192 -21.50 -1.28 11.04
N LYS A 193 -21.46 -2.56 10.67
CA LYS A 193 -20.49 -3.50 11.28
C LYS A 193 -19.06 -3.16 10.92
N THR A 194 -18.79 -2.69 9.70
CA THR A 194 -17.44 -2.27 9.31
C THR A 194 -16.97 -1.14 10.22
N ARG A 195 -17.80 -0.12 10.45
CA ARG A 195 -17.52 0.96 11.39
C ARG A 195 -17.26 0.46 12.82
N TYR A 196 -18.07 -0.48 13.29
CA TYR A 196 -17.90 -1.10 14.61
C TYR A 196 -16.55 -1.81 14.75
N TYR A 197 -16.19 -2.67 13.79
CA TYR A 197 -14.93 -3.44 13.86
C TYR A 197 -13.70 -2.57 13.63
N ILE A 198 -13.79 -1.50 12.83
CA ILE A 198 -12.71 -0.51 12.69
C ILE A 198 -12.45 0.16 14.03
N LYS A 199 -13.49 0.53 14.79
CA LYS A 199 -13.32 1.11 16.13
C LYS A 199 -12.54 0.18 17.05
N LEU A 200 -12.89 -1.11 17.08
CA LEU A 200 -12.17 -2.12 17.88
C LEU A 200 -10.71 -2.28 17.44
N MET A 201 -10.46 -2.27 16.14
CA MET A 201 -9.11 -2.32 15.60
C MET A 201 -8.29 -1.09 16.01
N VAL A 202 -8.86 0.12 15.95
CA VAL A 202 -8.20 1.35 16.42
C VAL A 202 -7.87 1.27 17.91
N GLU A 203 -8.80 0.77 18.74
CA GLU A 203 -8.53 0.54 20.16
C GLU A 203 -7.35 -0.41 20.37
N GLY A 204 -7.28 -1.51 19.60
CA GLY A 204 -6.14 -2.44 19.62
C GLY A 204 -4.83 -1.81 19.15
N SER A 205 -4.86 -1.05 18.06
CA SER A 205 -3.69 -0.33 17.52
C SER A 205 -3.13 0.67 18.52
N ASN A 206 -4.00 1.41 19.23
CA ASN A 206 -3.58 2.36 20.26
C ASN A 206 -2.86 1.67 21.43
N ILE A 207 -3.30 0.45 21.81
CA ILE A 207 -2.62 -0.32 22.85
C ILE A 207 -1.20 -0.70 22.39
N CYS A 208 -1.04 -1.13 21.13
CA CYS A 208 0.28 -1.43 20.56
C CYS A 208 1.18 -0.20 20.50
N ASP A 209 0.64 0.95 20.12
CA ASP A 209 1.38 2.22 20.04
C ASP A 209 1.87 2.68 21.42
N LEU A 210 0.99 2.69 22.42
CA LEU A 210 1.35 2.97 23.82
C LEU A 210 2.40 1.97 24.35
N GLY A 211 2.30 0.70 23.96
CA GLY A 211 3.31 -0.31 24.29
C GLY A 211 4.70 0.01 23.73
N HIS A 212 4.78 0.48 22.47
CA HIS A 212 6.06 0.90 21.87
C HIS A 212 6.63 2.12 22.59
N ARG A 213 5.80 3.11 22.89
CA ARG A 213 6.20 4.29 23.66
C ARG A 213 6.81 3.92 25.01
N ASP A 214 6.15 3.05 25.76
CA ASP A 214 6.52 2.75 27.14
C ASP A 214 7.68 1.74 27.25
N GLN A 215 7.82 0.84 26.27
CA GLN A 215 8.75 -0.29 26.36
C GLN A 215 9.89 -0.26 25.34
N ALA A 216 9.74 0.48 24.24
CA ALA A 216 10.68 0.45 23.12
C ALA A 216 10.89 1.84 22.47
N PRO A 217 11.27 2.88 23.24
CA PRO A 217 11.68 4.14 22.65
C PRO A 217 12.90 3.95 21.74
N VAL A 218 13.00 4.77 20.69
CA VAL A 218 14.01 4.61 19.63
C VAL A 218 14.83 5.89 19.43
N PRO A 219 15.65 6.30 20.43
CA PRO A 219 16.32 7.59 20.44
C PRO A 219 17.23 7.83 19.24
N LEU A 220 17.86 6.77 18.71
CA LEU A 220 18.67 6.88 17.49
C LEU A 220 17.80 7.29 16.28
N LEU A 221 16.64 6.65 16.09
CA LEU A 221 15.73 7.03 15.00
C LEU A 221 15.21 8.46 15.23
N SER A 222 14.79 8.77 16.45
CA SER A 222 14.31 10.10 16.84
C SER A 222 15.33 11.20 16.55
N SER A 223 16.64 10.90 16.62
CA SER A 223 17.69 11.87 16.27
C SER A 223 17.74 12.25 14.78
N PHE A 224 17.20 11.41 13.89
CA PHE A 224 17.11 11.66 12.45
C PHE A 224 15.75 12.24 12.03
N ILE A 225 14.84 12.45 12.97
CA ILE A 225 13.48 12.91 12.69
C ILE A 225 13.32 14.32 13.26
N GLN A 226 12.93 15.25 12.38
CA GLN A 226 12.72 16.65 12.70
C GLN A 226 11.69 16.81 13.82
N ASP A 227 11.90 17.86 14.59
CA ASP A 227 11.09 18.30 15.73
C ASP A 227 11.12 17.36 16.97
N CYS A 228 11.58 16.11 16.87
CA CYS A 228 11.72 15.23 18.05
C CYS A 228 12.63 15.85 19.12
N ALA A 229 13.81 16.31 18.71
CA ALA A 229 14.76 16.98 19.61
C ALA A 229 14.23 18.33 20.12
N LEU A 230 13.51 19.08 19.28
CA LEU A 230 12.90 20.37 19.67
C LEU A 230 11.82 20.17 20.74
N HIS A 231 11.00 19.13 20.59
CA HIS A 231 9.97 18.75 21.54
C HIS A 231 10.53 18.03 22.77
N GLY A 232 11.79 17.59 22.74
CA GLY A 232 12.40 16.79 23.80
C GLY A 232 11.69 15.44 24.00
N LYS A 233 11.17 14.86 22.91
CA LYS A 233 10.36 13.64 22.94
C LYS A 233 10.88 12.61 21.95
N ASP A 234 10.78 11.33 22.30
CA ASP A 234 10.98 10.26 21.34
C ASP A 234 9.91 10.31 20.24
N ILE A 235 10.21 9.75 19.07
CA ILE A 235 9.23 9.64 17.99
C ILE A 235 7.99 8.84 18.40
N THR A 236 8.15 7.82 19.25
CA THR A 236 7.04 7.02 19.80
C THR A 236 6.18 7.80 20.80
N GLU A 237 6.67 8.93 21.30
CA GLU A 237 5.91 9.87 22.16
C GLU A 237 5.24 11.00 21.35
N GLY A 238 5.25 10.88 20.01
CA GLY A 238 4.73 11.89 19.10
C GLY A 238 5.69 13.07 18.90
N GLY A 239 7.00 12.86 19.03
CA GLY A 239 8.01 13.90 18.82
C GLY A 239 8.10 14.41 17.38
N ALA A 240 7.66 13.64 16.39
CA ALA A 240 7.74 14.01 14.98
C ALA A 240 6.79 15.17 14.61
N ARG A 241 7.11 15.88 13.53
CA ARG A 241 6.26 16.95 12.97
C ARG A 241 4.87 16.46 12.60
N TYR A 242 4.80 15.29 11.93
CA TYR A 242 3.56 14.67 11.50
C TYR A 242 3.45 13.27 12.12
N ASN A 243 2.31 12.97 12.74
CA ASN A 243 2.06 11.69 13.39
C ASN A 243 0.76 11.09 12.84
N PHE A 244 0.87 9.93 12.21
CA PHE A 244 -0.23 9.21 11.58
C PHE A 244 -0.25 7.75 12.05
N SER A 245 -1.34 7.06 11.73
CA SER A 245 -1.42 5.60 11.83
C SER A 245 -2.14 5.06 10.59
N GLY A 246 -1.47 4.17 9.86
CA GLY A 246 -1.95 3.60 8.61
C GLY A 246 -2.51 2.20 8.79
N VAL A 247 -3.73 1.99 8.30
CA VAL A 247 -4.41 0.68 8.30
C VAL A 247 -4.67 0.25 6.87
N GLN A 248 -4.46 -1.04 6.59
CA GLN A 248 -4.64 -1.63 5.27
C GLN A 248 -6.00 -2.34 5.16
N GLY A 249 -6.87 -1.86 4.28
CA GLY A 249 -8.15 -2.51 3.96
C GLY A 249 -7.97 -3.62 2.91
N ILE A 250 -8.31 -4.85 3.25
CA ILE A 250 -8.11 -6.03 2.40
C ILE A 250 -9.43 -6.53 1.82
N GLY A 251 -9.43 -6.83 0.52
CA GLY A 251 -10.55 -7.51 -0.15
C GLY A 251 -11.61 -6.56 -0.73
N ILE A 252 -11.27 -5.29 -0.98
CA ILE A 252 -12.22 -4.31 -1.53
C ILE A 252 -12.85 -4.78 -2.84
N ALA A 253 -12.03 -5.32 -3.75
CA ALA A 253 -12.50 -5.80 -5.05
C ALA A 253 -13.48 -6.98 -4.94
N ASN A 254 -13.23 -7.86 -3.96
CA ASN A 254 -14.12 -8.98 -3.70
C ASN A 254 -15.46 -8.52 -3.12
N LEU A 255 -15.43 -7.51 -2.25
CA LEU A 255 -16.63 -6.95 -1.62
C LEU A 255 -17.52 -6.23 -2.65
N SER A 256 -16.92 -5.45 -3.53
CA SER A 256 -17.62 -4.69 -4.56
C SER A 256 -18.15 -5.53 -5.72
N GLY A 257 -17.63 -6.73 -5.95
CA GLY A 257 -18.15 -7.66 -6.96
C GLY A 257 -19.46 -8.37 -6.55
N LEU A 258 -19.85 -8.29 -5.28
CA LEU A 258 -21.03 -8.97 -4.72
C LEU A 258 -22.40 -8.51 -5.28
N PRO A 259 -22.67 -7.21 -5.48
CA PRO A 259 -23.95 -6.72 -6.03
C PRO A 259 -24.25 -7.30 -7.41
N ALA A 260 -23.24 -7.40 -8.28
CA ALA A 260 -23.37 -7.97 -9.62
C ALA A 260 -23.78 -9.46 -9.58
N CYS A 261 -23.40 -10.18 -8.53
CA CYS A 261 -23.80 -11.57 -8.32
C CYS A 261 -25.20 -11.71 -7.69
N ALA A 262 -25.58 -10.80 -6.79
CA ALA A 262 -26.86 -10.85 -6.08
C ALA A 262 -28.06 -10.44 -6.94
N GLN A 263 -27.87 -9.54 -7.91
CA GLN A 263 -28.93 -9.12 -8.84
C GLN A 263 -29.28 -10.18 -9.90
N GLY A 264 -28.37 -11.10 -10.21
CA GLY A 264 -28.57 -12.15 -11.23
C GLY A 264 -29.34 -13.38 -10.74
N ASP A 265 -29.09 -13.84 -9.51
CA ASP A 265 -29.58 -15.14 -9.00
C ASP A 265 -30.31 -15.05 -7.62
N GLY A 266 -30.46 -13.84 -7.06
CA GLY A 266 -31.01 -13.62 -5.72
C GLY A 266 -30.01 -13.91 -4.59
N LEU A 267 -30.36 -13.54 -3.35
CA LEU A 267 -29.48 -13.65 -2.16
C LEU A 267 -29.32 -15.09 -1.61
N ARG A 268 -30.27 -15.98 -1.89
CA ARG A 268 -30.33 -17.35 -1.30
C ARG A 268 -29.22 -18.30 -1.78
N PRO A 269 -28.79 -18.31 -3.06
CA PRO A 269 -27.69 -19.15 -3.52
C PRO A 269 -26.34 -18.80 -2.89
N ALA A 270 -26.06 -17.51 -2.66
CA ALA A 270 -24.76 -17.04 -2.15
C ALA A 270 -24.49 -17.51 -0.70
N ALA A 271 -25.49 -17.43 0.19
CA ALA A 271 -25.37 -17.90 1.57
C ALA A 271 -25.21 -19.43 1.66
N HIS A 272 -25.91 -20.19 0.81
CA HIS A 272 -25.80 -21.65 0.75
C HIS A 272 -24.44 -22.13 0.22
N GLU A 273 -23.81 -21.40 -0.71
CA GLU A 273 -22.46 -21.72 -1.21
C GLU A 273 -21.34 -21.40 -0.20
N LEU A 274 -21.48 -20.33 0.59
CA LEU A 274 -20.55 -20.02 1.70
C LEU A 274 -20.49 -21.18 2.72
N ARG A 275 -21.63 -21.78 3.07
CA ARG A 275 -21.65 -23.00 3.91
C ARG A 275 -20.90 -24.18 3.31
N ARG A 276 -20.97 -24.37 1.98
CA ARG A 276 -20.25 -25.47 1.32
C ARG A 276 -18.74 -25.27 1.36
N ALA A 277 -18.26 -24.02 1.32
CA ALA A 277 -16.86 -23.71 1.51
C ALA A 277 -16.40 -23.97 2.95
N ASP A 278 -17.25 -23.68 3.94
CA ASP A 278 -16.90 -23.81 5.37
C ASP A 278 -17.03 -25.25 5.93
N SER A 279 -17.83 -26.10 5.28
CA SER A 279 -18.08 -27.50 5.71
C SER A 279 -17.14 -28.56 5.11
N GLY A 280 -16.21 -28.17 4.23
CA GLY A 280 -15.20 -29.06 3.64
C GLY A 280 -13.93 -29.18 4.50
N PRO A 281 -13.23 -30.33 4.52
CA PRO A 281 -11.93 -30.40 5.17
C PRO A 281 -10.96 -29.51 4.39
N GLN A 282 -10.60 -28.36 4.98
CA GLN A 282 -9.83 -27.26 4.37
C GLN A 282 -10.51 -26.55 3.20
N GLY A 283 -11.63 -25.83 3.41
CA GLY A 283 -11.92 -24.58 2.68
C GLY A 283 -11.79 -24.56 1.15
N GLN A 284 -11.88 -25.72 0.49
CA GLN A 284 -11.72 -25.88 -0.95
C GLN A 284 -13.09 -26.22 -1.53
N PHE A 285 -13.49 -25.48 -2.55
CA PHE A 285 -14.50 -25.98 -3.47
C PHE A 285 -14.01 -27.36 -3.96
N PRO A 286 -14.85 -28.41 -3.90
CA PRO A 286 -14.42 -29.73 -4.31
C PRO A 286 -13.90 -29.65 -5.74
N ASP A 287 -12.65 -30.07 -5.93
CA ASP A 287 -12.02 -30.18 -7.23
C ASP A 287 -12.96 -30.95 -8.16
N ALA A 288 -13.27 -30.35 -9.31
CA ALA A 288 -14.33 -30.77 -10.21
C ALA A 288 -13.94 -32.04 -10.97
N GLY A 289 -13.83 -33.15 -10.24
CA GLY A 289 -13.80 -34.50 -10.78
C GLY A 289 -15.15 -34.82 -11.41
N ARG A 290 -15.26 -34.62 -12.73
CA ARG A 290 -16.28 -35.19 -13.63
C ARG A 290 -17.73 -35.13 -13.08
N ARG A 291 -18.27 -33.93 -12.91
CA ARG A 291 -19.67 -33.64 -13.23
C ARG A 291 -19.72 -32.27 -13.88
N GLU A 292 -20.44 -32.16 -14.99
CA GLU A 292 -20.80 -30.90 -15.63
C GLU A 292 -21.66 -30.07 -14.66
N ASN A 293 -21.03 -29.45 -13.66
CA ASN A 293 -21.59 -28.28 -13.02
C ASN A 293 -21.13 -27.09 -13.87
N PRO A 294 -22.04 -26.28 -14.44
CA PRO A 294 -21.62 -25.03 -15.04
C PRO A 294 -20.82 -24.29 -13.97
N ARG A 295 -19.67 -23.72 -14.35
CA ARG A 295 -19.00 -22.71 -13.51
C ARG A 295 -20.10 -21.81 -12.97
N PRO A 296 -20.25 -21.66 -11.64
CA PRO A 296 -21.37 -20.91 -11.09
C PRO A 296 -21.49 -19.56 -11.81
N ALA A 297 -22.70 -19.11 -12.12
CA ALA A 297 -22.91 -17.89 -12.90
C ALA A 297 -22.18 -16.68 -12.28
N TRP A 298 -21.98 -16.66 -10.96
CA TRP A 298 -21.18 -15.68 -10.23
C TRP A 298 -19.70 -15.60 -10.68
N PHE A 299 -19.08 -16.70 -11.12
CA PHE A 299 -17.70 -16.72 -11.62
C PHE A 299 -17.58 -15.98 -12.97
N THR A 300 -18.69 -15.86 -13.69
CA THR A 300 -18.78 -15.06 -14.91
C THR A 300 -19.11 -13.60 -14.59
N ALA A 301 -19.82 -13.33 -13.49
CA ALA A 301 -20.12 -11.98 -12.99
C ALA A 301 -18.91 -11.28 -12.32
N LEU A 302 -18.00 -12.03 -11.67
CA LEU A 302 -16.72 -11.51 -11.16
C LEU A 302 -15.76 -11.01 -12.24
N LYS A 303 -16.03 -11.28 -13.53
CA LYS A 303 -15.27 -10.68 -14.63
C LYS A 303 -15.43 -9.16 -14.71
N ASN A 304 -16.37 -8.57 -13.96
CA ASN A 304 -16.87 -7.24 -14.24
C ASN A 304 -16.25 -6.08 -13.44
N MET A 305 -15.25 -6.30 -12.57
CA MET A 305 -14.50 -5.16 -11.99
C MET A 305 -13.45 -4.58 -12.93
N ALA A 306 -12.95 -5.38 -13.88
CA ALA A 306 -12.03 -4.90 -14.90
C ALA A 306 -12.75 -4.31 -16.12
N THR A 307 -14.08 -4.40 -16.16
CA THR A 307 -14.92 -3.75 -17.16
C THR A 307 -15.52 -2.51 -16.54
N ILE A 308 -15.22 -1.34 -17.11
CA ILE A 308 -15.75 -0.03 -16.69
C ILE A 308 -17.28 -0.15 -16.54
N SER A 309 -17.76 -0.20 -15.29
CA SER A 309 -19.17 -0.28 -14.95
C SER A 309 -19.40 0.65 -13.77
N ASP A 310 -20.01 1.79 -14.05
CA ASP A 310 -20.24 2.86 -13.07
C ASP A 310 -20.92 2.35 -11.79
N GLU A 311 -21.77 1.32 -11.89
CA GLU A 311 -22.47 0.74 -10.73
C GLU A 311 -21.52 0.01 -9.77
N VAL A 312 -20.60 -0.81 -10.29
CA VAL A 312 -19.63 -1.57 -9.48
C VAL A 312 -18.55 -0.65 -8.93
N ASP A 313 -18.14 0.35 -9.72
CA ASP A 313 -17.13 1.34 -9.33
C ASP A 313 -17.66 2.30 -8.26
N ASN A 314 -18.92 2.75 -8.36
CA ASN A 314 -19.55 3.58 -7.33
C ASN A 314 -19.74 2.82 -6.01
N ILE A 315 -20.10 1.53 -6.06
CA ILE A 315 -20.19 0.71 -4.84
C ILE A 315 -18.80 0.55 -4.20
N SER A 316 -17.74 0.38 -4.99
CA SER A 316 -16.36 0.34 -4.50
C SER A 316 -15.96 1.66 -3.82
N ALA A 317 -16.27 2.79 -4.46
CA ALA A 317 -15.96 4.12 -3.93
C ALA A 317 -16.74 4.42 -2.63
N ASP A 318 -18.03 4.08 -2.59
CA ASP A 318 -18.87 4.23 -1.40
C ASP A 318 -18.40 3.36 -0.23
N LEU A 319 -17.96 2.13 -0.51
CA LEU A 319 -17.40 1.23 0.50
C LEU A 319 -16.04 1.74 0.99
N PHE A 320 -15.23 2.34 0.10
CA PHE A 320 -13.96 2.95 0.47
C PHE A 320 -14.13 4.17 1.37
N ALA A 321 -15.17 4.99 1.12
CA ALA A 321 -15.50 6.14 1.97
C ALA A 321 -15.83 5.75 3.43
N LEU A 322 -16.13 4.47 3.72
CA LEU A 322 -16.35 3.98 5.08
C LEU A 322 -15.06 3.83 5.90
N LEU A 323 -13.91 3.77 5.21
CA LEU A 323 -12.57 3.67 5.81
C LEU A 323 -11.95 5.03 6.11
N LEU A 324 -12.54 6.13 5.60
CA LEU A 324 -12.07 7.51 5.74
C LEU A 324 -12.84 8.26 6.83
#